data_AF-X0YEB0-F1
#
_entry.id   AF-X0YEB0-F1
#
_cell.length_a   1.000
_cell.length_b   1.000
_cell.length_c   1.000
_cell.angle_alpha   90.00
_cell.angle_beta   90.00
_cell.angle_gamma   90.00
#
_symmetry.space_group_name_H-M   'P 1'
#
loop_
_entity.id
_entity.type
_entity.pdbx_description
1 polymer ?
#
loop_
_entity_poly.entity_id
_entity_poly.type
_entity_poly.pdbx_seq_one_letter_code
_entity_poly.pdbx_strand_id
1 'polypeptide(L)'
;LGEEINAEEALNIGLVNQICKPESLRRILRKTANSIVQKDHLALRITKKLLNENQDKNLEATLDSESIAMLETAQSEGVKRRITQFATEKH
;
A
#
# COMPACT_ATOMS: atom_id res chain seq x y z
N LEU A 1 26.34 -6.92 -12.78
CA LEU A 1 27.47 -7.78 -12.37
C LEU A 1 27.03 -9.11 -11.76
N GLY A 2 25.72 -9.41 -11.66
CA GLY A 2 25.25 -10.77 -11.33
C GLY A 2 25.62 -11.26 -9.92
N GLU A 3 26.03 -10.35 -9.04
CA GLU A 3 26.43 -10.67 -7.67
C GLU A 3 25.21 -10.93 -6.80
N GLU A 4 25.32 -11.94 -5.93
CA GLU A 4 24.31 -12.23 -4.92
C GLU A 4 24.34 -11.12 -3.85
N ILE A 5 23.17 -10.58 -3.54
CA ILE A 5 22.99 -9.60 -2.47
C ILE A 5 22.37 -10.29 -1.24
N ASN A 6 22.85 -9.93 -0.06
CA ASN A 6 22.25 -10.43 1.17
C ASN A 6 20.94 -9.70 1.51
N ALA A 7 20.20 -10.21 2.49
CA ALA A 7 18.90 -9.68 2.86
C ALA A 7 18.99 -8.23 3.39
N GLU A 8 20.05 -7.93 4.14
CA GLU A 8 20.34 -6.61 4.70
C GLU A 8 20.60 -5.56 3.61
N GLU A 9 21.41 -5.90 2.61
CA GLU A 9 21.66 -5.07 1.43
C GLU A 9 20.40 -4.87 0.60
N ALA A 10 19.64 -5.93 0.35
CA ALA A 10 18.37 -5.86 -0.35
C ALA A 10 17.37 -4.91 0.35
N LEU A 11 17.36 -4.89 1.69
CA LEU A 11 16.54 -3.96 2.46
C LEU A 11 17.04 -2.52 2.30
N ASN A 12 18.36 -2.30 2.41
CA ASN A 12 18.97 -0.97 2.35
C ASN A 12 18.75 -0.27 1.00
N ILE A 13 18.73 -1.03 -0.10
CA ILE A 13 18.47 -0.47 -1.44
C ILE A 13 16.98 -0.40 -1.79
N GLY A 14 16.09 -0.81 -0.88
CA GLY A 14 14.64 -0.81 -1.10
C GLY A 14 14.11 -1.93 -2.01
N LEU A 15 14.90 -2.98 -2.26
CA LEU A 15 14.45 -4.15 -3.03
C LEU A 15 13.46 -5.01 -2.24
N VAL A 16 13.68 -5.13 -0.93
CA VAL A 16 12.72 -5.73 0.00
C VAL A 16 12.28 -4.72 1.04
N ASN A 17 11.10 -4.91 1.61
CA ASN A 17 10.52 -3.97 2.57
C ASN A 17 10.65 -4.41 4.03
N GLN A 18 11.05 -5.66 4.29
CA GLN A 18 11.18 -6.20 5.64
C GLN A 18 12.04 -7.48 5.65
N ILE A 19 12.94 -7.57 6.64
CA ILE A 19 13.66 -8.81 6.97
C ILE A 19 12.97 -9.49 8.16
N CYS A 20 12.91 -10.82 8.15
CA CYS A 20 12.40 -11.59 9.28
C CYS A 20 13.09 -12.94 9.41
N LYS A 21 12.99 -13.54 10.60
CA LYS A 21 13.45 -14.91 10.81
C LYS A 21 12.63 -15.91 9.98
N PRO A 22 13.22 -16.99 9.43
CA PRO A 22 12.52 -17.96 8.59
C PRO A 22 11.24 -18.52 9.22
N GLU A 23 11.27 -18.81 10.53
CA GLU A 23 10.13 -19.38 11.26
C GLU A 23 8.95 -18.40 11.37
N SER A 24 9.24 -17.10 11.29
CA SER A 24 8.23 -16.03 11.35
C SER A 24 7.66 -15.65 9.98
N LEU A 25 8.28 -16.08 8.87
CA LEU A 25 7.93 -15.68 7.51
C LEU A 25 6.45 -15.91 7.21
N ARG A 26 5.95 -17.10 7.51
CA ARG A 26 4.56 -17.48 7.20
C ARG A 26 3.54 -16.66 7.98
N ARG A 27 3.86 -16.33 9.24
CA ARG A 27 3.01 -15.49 10.11
C ARG A 27 2.98 -14.05 9.60
N ILE A 28 4.15 -13.49 9.25
CA ILE A 28 4.28 -12.12 8.75
C ILE A 28 3.59 -11.98 7.39
N LEU A 29 3.81 -12.92 6.47
CA LEU A 29 3.18 -12.93 5.15
C LEU A 29 1.65 -12.96 5.26
N ARG A 30 1.09 -13.82 6.13
CA ARG A 30 -0.35 -13.87 6.36
C ARG A 30 -0.89 -12.58 6.97
N LYS A 31 -0.17 -11.99 7.92
CA LYS A 31 -0.54 -10.69 8.51
C LYS A 31 -0.58 -9.61 7.44
N THR A 32 0.46 -9.50 6.61
CA THR A 32 0.56 -8.51 5.54
C THR A 32 -0.55 -8.70 4.50
N ALA A 33 -0.78 -9.93 4.04
CA ALA A 33 -1.85 -10.23 3.09
C ALA A 33 -3.23 -9.86 3.64
N ASN A 34 -3.51 -10.20 4.89
CA ASN A 34 -4.77 -9.83 5.55
C ASN A 34 -4.92 -8.31 5.66
N SER A 35 -3.85 -7.59 6.02
CA SER A 35 -3.86 -6.12 6.08
C SER A 35 -4.11 -5.47 4.72
N ILE A 36 -3.69 -6.10 3.62
CA ILE A 36 -4.01 -5.63 2.26
C ILE A 36 -5.47 -5.91 1.93
N VAL A 37 -5.95 -7.15 2.12
CA VAL A 37 -7.31 -7.56 1.74
C VAL A 37 -8.40 -6.82 2.54
N GLN A 38 -8.11 -6.37 3.75
CA GLN A 38 -9.03 -5.54 4.54
C GLN A 38 -9.25 -4.13 3.98
N LYS A 39 -8.37 -3.66 3.07
CA LYS A 39 -8.52 -2.37 2.40
C LYS A 39 -9.53 -2.46 1.26
N ASP A 40 -10.09 -1.33 0.86
CA ASP A 40 -11.00 -1.29 -0.29
C ASP A 40 -10.26 -1.58 -1.60
N HIS A 41 -10.85 -2.45 -2.42
CA HIS A 41 -10.27 -2.92 -3.67
C HIS A 41 -10.06 -1.79 -4.69
N LEU A 42 -10.98 -0.83 -4.76
CA LEU A 42 -10.88 0.30 -5.68
C LEU A 42 -9.78 1.25 -5.23
N ALA A 43 -9.68 1.53 -3.93
CA ALA A 43 -8.58 2.31 -3.36
C ALA A 43 -7.20 1.68 -3.60
N LEU A 44 -7.06 0.37 -3.41
CA LEU A 44 -5.80 -0.34 -3.69
C LEU A 44 -5.41 -0.25 -5.17
N ARG A 45 -6.38 -0.45 -6.08
CA ARG A 45 -6.14 -0.41 -7.52
C ARG A 45 -5.67 0.97 -7.97
N ILE A 46 -6.34 2.03 -7.53
CA ILE A 46 -5.98 3.39 -7.90
C ILE A 46 -4.63 3.77 -7.30
N THR A 47 -4.38 3.47 -6.02
CA THR A 47 -3.09 3.74 -5.37
C THR A 47 -1.94 3.08 -6.13
N LYS A 48 -2.09 1.82 -6.55
CA LYS A 48 -1.08 1.11 -7.33
C LYS A 48 -0.86 1.75 -8.71
N LYS A 49 -1.94 2.20 -9.36
CA LYS A 49 -1.87 2.91 -10.65
C LYS A 49 -1.07 4.21 -10.50
N LEU A 50 -1.41 5.04 -9.52
CA LEU A 50 -0.71 6.30 -9.27
C LEU A 50 0.78 6.09 -8.98
N LEU A 51 1.12 5.17 -8.06
CA LEU A 51 2.51 4.89 -7.71
C LEU A 51 3.36 4.51 -8.93
N ASN A 52 2.80 3.68 -9.82
CA ASN A 52 3.50 3.25 -11.03
C ASN A 52 3.62 4.37 -12.07
N GLU A 53 2.63 5.26 -12.16
CA GLU A 53 2.64 6.37 -13.12
C GLU A 53 3.48 7.58 -12.64
N ASN A 54 3.75 7.67 -11.34
CA ASN A 54 4.40 8.82 -10.71
C ASN A 54 5.93 8.68 -10.57
N GLN A 55 6.54 7.57 -11.01
CA GLN A 55 8.01 7.43 -10.99
C GLN A 55 8.73 8.45 -11.88
N ASP A 56 8.03 9.07 -12.84
CA ASP A 56 8.59 10.05 -13.80
C ASP A 56 7.84 11.40 -13.86
N LYS A 57 6.87 11.68 -12.97
CA LYS A 57 6.02 12.89 -13.04
C LYS A 57 6.41 13.97 -12.01
N ASN A 58 6.28 15.25 -12.39
CA ASN A 58 6.43 16.40 -11.48
C ASN A 58 5.39 16.37 -10.34
N LEU A 59 5.73 16.95 -9.18
CA LEU A 59 4.95 16.95 -7.94
C LEU A 59 3.51 17.46 -8.14
N GLU A 60 3.29 18.53 -8.90
CA GLU A 60 1.93 19.02 -9.19
C GLU A 60 1.04 17.96 -9.86
N ALA A 61 1.56 17.25 -10.86
CA ALA A 61 0.78 16.23 -11.57
C ALA A 61 0.42 15.03 -10.65
N THR A 62 1.27 14.75 -9.66
CA THR A 62 1.02 13.73 -8.64
C THR A 62 -0.13 14.14 -7.72
N LEU A 63 -0.13 15.38 -7.22
CA LEU A 63 -1.18 15.90 -6.34
C LEU A 63 -2.55 15.95 -7.03
N ASP A 64 -2.59 16.37 -8.30
CA ASP A 64 -3.84 16.37 -9.08
C ASP A 64 -4.41 14.96 -9.25
N SER A 65 -3.54 13.99 -9.53
CA SER A 65 -3.94 12.59 -9.71
C SER A 65 -4.47 11.97 -8.40
N GLU A 66 -3.87 12.31 -7.26
CA GLU A 66 -4.33 11.88 -5.93
C GLU A 66 -5.70 12.47 -5.58
N SER A 67 -5.94 13.74 -5.89
CA SER A 67 -7.22 14.40 -5.63
C SER A 67 -8.38 13.69 -6.34
N ILE A 68 -8.20 13.38 -7.64
CA ILE A 68 -9.20 12.62 -8.42
C ILE A 68 -9.43 11.24 -7.81
N ALA A 69 -8.34 10.52 -7.47
CA ALA A 69 -8.41 9.21 -6.83
C ALA A 69 -9.19 9.22 -5.51
N MET A 70 -9.02 10.28 -4.71
CA MET A 70 -9.70 10.41 -3.43
C MET A 70 -11.20 10.62 -3.60
N LEU A 71 -11.62 11.41 -4.60
CA LEU A 71 -13.03 11.58 -4.95
C LEU A 71 -13.65 10.26 -5.44
N GLU A 72 -12.95 9.51 -6.29
CA GLU A 72 -13.43 8.23 -6.81
C GLU A 72 -13.57 7.17 -5.68
N THR A 73 -12.60 7.12 -4.78
CA THR A 73 -12.61 6.15 -3.67
C THR A 73 -13.62 6.49 -2.59
N ALA A 74 -13.88 7.78 -2.33
CA ALA A 74 -14.91 8.22 -1.37
C ALA A 74 -16.31 7.70 -1.72
N GLN A 75 -16.58 7.44 -3.00
CA GLN A 75 -17.86 6.89 -3.44
C GLN A 75 -17.98 5.38 -3.24
N SER A 76 -16.89 4.68 -2.90
CA SER A 76 -16.92 3.23 -2.68
C SER A 76 -17.69 2.87 -1.39
N GLU A 77 -18.51 1.82 -1.48
CA GLU A 77 -19.24 1.29 -0.34
C GLU A 77 -18.31 0.79 0.78
N GLY A 78 -17.11 0.31 0.42
CA GLY A 78 -16.11 -0.12 1.39
C GLY A 78 -15.53 1.05 2.19
N VAL A 79 -15.29 2.19 1.54
CA VAL A 79 -14.81 3.41 2.21
C VAL A 79 -15.90 3.99 3.12
N LYS A 80 -17.14 4.12 2.63
CA LYS A 80 -18.28 4.62 3.43
C LYS A 80 -18.46 3.79 4.71
N ARG A 81 -18.47 2.46 4.61
CA ARG A 81 -18.62 1.56 5.77
C ARG A 81 -17.50 1.75 6.80
N ARG A 82 -16.25 1.86 6.36
CA ARG A 82 -15.10 2.02 7.26
C ARG A 82 -15.05 3.42 7.91
N ILE A 83 -15.42 4.48 7.18
CA ILE A 83 -15.53 5.83 7.75
C ILE A 83 -16.62 5.87 8.81
N THR A 84 -17.79 5.28 8.54
CA THR A 84 -18.87 5.20 9.51
C THR A 84 -18.44 4.39 10.74
N GLN A 85 -17.80 3.23 10.56
CA GLN A 85 -17.27 2.43 11.66
C GLN A 85 -16.30 3.24 12.53
N PHE A 86 -15.32 3.91 11.90
CA PHE A 86 -14.36 4.77 12.58
C PHE A 86 -15.02 5.92 13.36
N ALA A 87 -16.07 6.54 12.80
CA ALA A 87 -16.80 7.61 13.48
C ALA A 87 -17.67 7.11 14.66
N THR A 88 -18.10 5.83 14.62
CA THR A 88 -18.94 5.21 15.66
C THR A 88 -18.13 4.49 16.75
N GLU A 89 -16.90 4.07 16.46
CA GLU A 89 -15.97 3.52 17.45
C GLU A 89 -15.44 4.67 18.33
N LYS A 90 -16.15 4.97 19.41
CA LYS A 90 -15.66 5.84 20.48
C LYS A 90 -14.50 5.15 21.21
N HIS A 91 -13.36 5.83 21.27
CA HIS A 91 -12.38 5.66 22.36
C HIS A 91 -13.01 6.04 23.70
#